data_AF-A0A0G2H3N5-F1
#
_entry.id   AF-A0A0G2H3N5-F1
#
_cell.length_a   1.000
_cell.length_b   1.000
_cell.length_c   1.000
_cell.angle_alpha   90.00
_cell.angle_beta   90.00
_cell.angle_gamma   90.00
#
_symmetry.space_group_name_H-M   'P 1'
#
loop_
_entity.id
_entity.type
_entity.pdbx_description
1 polymer ?
#
loop_
_entity_poly.entity_id
_entity_poly.type
_entity_poly.pdbx_seq_one_letter_code
_entity_poly.pdbx_strand_id
1 'polypeptide(L)'
;MKGQIRGSLIINDGVFQAVGVISFAFVCHHNSLLIYGSLKTPTIDRFSKVTHFSTTISMIACLLMALSGYLTFGDKTQGNVLNNFPTNNVVVNIARVCFGLNMLSTLPLEAFVCREVMENFYFPGEAWDATRHIVFTSALVVGAMGMSLMTCDLGVVFELVGATSASALAYILPPLCFLKLSTKRSGRTERICAMVCVGFGCCVLGVSLVQAVSKMMRDEGGPTTCG
;
A
#
# COMPACT_ATOMS: atom_id res chain seq x y z
N MET A 1 13.32 16.35 18.30
CA MET A 1 13.61 15.96 19.69
C MET A 1 13.73 14.44 19.72
N LYS A 2 14.95 13.89 19.86
CA LYS A 2 15.20 12.44 19.72
C LYS A 2 14.36 11.65 20.74
N GLY A 3 13.56 10.69 20.28
CA GLY A 3 12.91 9.71 21.15
C GLY A 3 13.93 8.76 21.78
N GLN A 4 13.54 8.06 22.84
CA GLN A 4 14.30 6.90 23.29
C GLN A 4 14.15 5.79 22.24
N ILE A 5 15.13 4.89 22.17
CA ILE A 5 15.01 3.65 21.39
C ILE A 5 14.52 2.61 22.39
N ARG A 6 13.20 2.43 22.55
CA ARG A 6 12.66 1.40 23.47
C ARG A 6 12.58 0.03 22.78
N GLY A 7 12.93 -1.00 23.55
CA GLY A 7 12.47 -2.37 23.36
C GLY A 7 13.18 -3.19 22.29
N SER A 8 13.17 -4.52 22.46
CA SER A 8 13.77 -5.50 21.57
C SER A 8 13.41 -5.23 20.11
N LEU A 9 14.42 -5.02 19.25
CA LEU A 9 14.28 -4.77 17.81
C LEU A 9 13.45 -5.84 17.04
N ILE A 10 13.12 -6.95 17.70
CA ILE A 10 12.60 -8.17 17.10
C ILE A 10 11.11 -8.41 17.41
N ILE A 11 10.59 -8.01 18.59
CA ILE A 11 9.21 -8.30 19.00
C ILE A 11 8.62 -7.11 19.77
N ASN A 12 7.68 -6.43 19.13
CA ASN A 12 6.86 -5.36 19.71
C ASN A 12 5.40 -5.57 19.30
N ASP A 13 4.45 -4.99 20.04
CA ASP A 13 3.01 -5.17 19.81
C ASP A 13 2.57 -4.69 18.41
N GLY A 14 3.39 -3.87 17.74
CA GLY A 14 3.12 -3.35 16.40
C GLY A 14 3.67 -4.13 15.21
N VAL A 15 4.21 -5.34 15.41
CA VAL A 15 4.74 -6.14 14.29
C VAL A 15 3.66 -6.43 13.23
N PHE A 16 2.42 -6.72 13.63
CA PHE A 16 1.32 -6.96 12.68
C PHE A 16 0.92 -5.71 11.89
N GLN A 17 0.96 -4.54 12.52
CA GLN A 17 0.70 -3.26 11.85
C GLN A 17 1.79 -2.97 10.82
N ALA A 18 3.05 -3.20 11.19
CA ALA A 18 4.20 -3.04 10.31
C ALA A 18 4.11 -3.94 9.07
N VAL A 19 3.63 -5.18 9.21
CA VAL A 19 3.38 -6.07 8.06
C VAL A 19 2.42 -5.40 7.07
N GLY A 20 1.29 -4.85 7.54
CA GLY A 20 0.33 -4.16 6.67
C GLY A 20 0.95 -2.98 5.91
N VAL A 21 1.70 -2.12 6.62
CA VAL A 21 2.37 -0.95 6.03
C VAL A 21 3.44 -1.37 5.02
N ILE A 22 4.24 -2.40 5.32
CA ILE A 22 5.24 -2.93 4.40
C ILE A 22 4.56 -3.54 3.17
N SER A 23 3.50 -4.34 3.38
CA SER A 23 2.74 -4.91 2.26
C SER A 23 2.20 -3.80 1.36
N PHE A 24 1.60 -2.73 1.89
CA PHE A 24 1.16 -1.57 1.12
C PHE A 24 2.30 -0.92 0.34
N ALA A 25 3.46 -0.70 0.96
CA ALA A 25 4.61 -0.04 0.33
C ALA A 25 5.15 -0.80 -0.90
N PHE A 26 4.96 -2.12 -0.95
CA PHE A 26 5.38 -2.97 -2.07
C PHE A 26 4.23 -3.43 -2.97
N VAL A 27 3.02 -2.89 -2.81
CA VAL A 27 1.92 -3.13 -3.76
C VAL A 27 2.20 -2.37 -5.06
N CYS A 28 2.40 -3.12 -6.14
CA CYS A 28 2.60 -2.58 -7.49
C CYS A 28 1.90 -3.42 -8.59
N HIS A 29 1.12 -4.42 -8.20
CA HIS A 29 0.53 -5.39 -9.12
C HIS A 29 -0.58 -4.80 -10.00
N HIS A 30 -1.29 -3.77 -9.53
CA HIS A 30 -2.32 -3.07 -10.32
C HIS A 30 -1.73 -2.33 -11.53
N ASN A 31 -0.51 -1.79 -11.39
CA ASN A 31 0.19 -1.07 -12.46
C ASN A 31 1.03 -2.00 -13.36
N SER A 32 1.17 -3.27 -12.99
CA SER A 32 2.06 -4.22 -13.69
C SER A 32 1.65 -4.45 -15.14
N LEU A 33 0.35 -4.45 -15.44
CA LEU A 33 -0.17 -4.60 -16.81
C LEU A 33 0.20 -3.40 -17.70
N LEU A 34 0.06 -2.17 -17.17
CA LEU A 34 0.45 -0.96 -17.89
C LEU A 34 1.95 -0.91 -18.15
N ILE A 35 2.75 -1.30 -17.16
CA ILE A 35 4.21 -1.40 -17.32
C ILE A 35 4.54 -2.44 -18.39
N TYR A 36 3.95 -3.64 -18.32
CA TYR A 36 4.16 -4.69 -19.30
C TYR A 36 3.81 -4.25 -20.73
N GLY A 37 2.67 -3.57 -20.92
CA GLY A 37 2.25 -3.02 -22.21
C GLY A 37 3.14 -1.88 -22.73
N SER A 38 3.83 -1.18 -21.83
CA SER A 38 4.75 -0.07 -22.17
C SER A 38 6.17 -0.55 -22.51
N LEU A 39 6.50 -1.83 -22.32
CA LEU A 39 7.80 -2.38 -22.70
C LEU A 39 7.94 -2.44 -24.22
N LYS A 40 9.07 -1.95 -24.75
CA LYS A 40 9.42 -2.03 -26.19
C LYS A 40 9.31 -3.45 -26.76
N THR A 41 9.60 -4.46 -25.95
CA THR A 41 9.42 -5.87 -26.27
C THR A 41 8.76 -6.59 -25.09
N PRO A 42 7.44 -6.83 -25.12
CA PRO A 42 6.73 -7.44 -24.01
C PRO A 42 7.01 -8.96 -23.99
N THR A 43 8.05 -9.38 -23.26
CA THR A 43 8.33 -10.79 -22.97
C THR A 43 8.36 -11.03 -21.47
N ILE A 44 7.86 -12.19 -21.01
CA ILE A 44 7.75 -12.52 -19.59
C ILE A 44 9.12 -12.54 -18.90
N ASP A 45 10.16 -13.04 -19.57
CA ASP A 45 11.53 -13.07 -19.02
C ASP A 45 12.11 -11.67 -18.80
N ARG A 46 11.85 -10.74 -19.72
CA ARG A 46 12.32 -9.35 -19.59
C ARG A 46 11.54 -8.62 -18.50
N PHE A 47 10.22 -8.80 -18.48
CA PHE A 47 9.37 -8.22 -17.45
C PHE A 47 9.75 -8.71 -16.04
N SER A 48 10.04 -10.00 -15.88
CA SER A 48 10.53 -10.58 -14.63
C SER A 48 11.86 -9.95 -14.19
N LYS A 49 12.86 -9.84 -15.09
CA LYS A 49 14.14 -9.18 -14.79
C LYS A 49 13.97 -7.73 -14.36
N VAL A 50 13.16 -6.96 -15.09
CA VAL A 50 12.88 -5.56 -14.77
C VAL A 50 12.20 -5.44 -13.41
N THR A 51 11.20 -6.29 -13.12
CA THR A 51 10.47 -6.30 -11.85
C THR A 51 11.37 -6.65 -10.68
N HIS A 52 12.22 -7.67 -10.80
CA HIS A 52 13.15 -8.04 -9.72
C HIS A 52 14.17 -6.95 -9.44
N PHE A 53 14.74 -6.34 -10.50
CA PHE A 53 15.71 -5.27 -10.35
C PHE A 53 15.09 -4.02 -9.73
N SER A 54 13.93 -3.57 -10.23
CA SER A 54 13.23 -2.39 -9.70
C SER A 54 12.77 -2.58 -8.25
N THR A 55 12.25 -3.75 -7.91
CA THR A 55 11.81 -4.07 -6.55
C THR A 55 13.00 -4.11 -5.58
N THR A 56 14.13 -4.67 -6.00
CA THR A 56 15.35 -4.74 -5.17
C THR A 56 15.89 -3.34 -4.87
N ILE A 57 15.96 -2.46 -5.88
CA ILE A 57 16.40 -1.07 -5.67
C ILE A 57 15.44 -0.35 -4.73
N SER A 58 14.14 -0.50 -4.95
CA SER A 58 13.10 0.11 -4.10
C SER A 58 13.22 -0.38 -2.66
N MET A 59 13.46 -1.67 -2.45
CA MET A 59 13.68 -2.25 -1.13
C MET A 59 14.88 -1.64 -0.41
N ILE A 60 16.02 -1.51 -1.08
CA ILE A 60 17.22 -0.89 -0.49
C ILE A 60 16.94 0.58 -0.12
N ALA A 61 16.31 1.34 -1.03
CA ALA A 61 15.96 2.74 -0.77
C ALA A 61 15.00 2.89 0.41
N CYS A 62 13.94 2.08 0.47
CA CYS A 62 12.98 2.06 1.57
C CYS A 62 13.66 1.70 2.90
N LEU A 63 14.55 0.71 2.92
CA LEU A 63 15.28 0.32 4.13
C LEU A 63 16.21 1.43 4.63
N LEU A 64 16.96 2.07 3.74
CA LEU A 64 17.85 3.18 4.10
C LEU A 64 17.06 4.36 4.69
N MET A 65 15.94 4.71 4.07
CA MET A 65 15.05 5.79 4.54
C MET A 65 14.37 5.44 5.87
N ALA A 66 13.84 4.22 6.00
CA ALA A 66 13.18 3.76 7.21
C ALA A 66 14.16 3.70 8.40
N LEU A 67 15.35 3.13 8.19
CA LEU A 67 16.36 3.00 9.24
C LEU A 67 16.89 4.36 9.68
N SER A 68 17.24 5.25 8.74
CA SER A 68 17.71 6.60 9.07
C SER A 68 16.64 7.45 9.76
N GLY A 69 15.38 7.34 9.32
CA GLY A 69 14.24 7.98 9.97
C GLY A 69 14.03 7.49 11.41
N TYR A 70 13.98 6.17 11.60
CA TYR A 70 13.78 5.57 12.91
C TYR A 70 14.94 5.87 13.87
N LEU A 71 16.20 5.77 13.42
CA LEU A 71 17.36 6.11 14.26
C LEU A 71 17.41 7.60 14.67
N THR A 72 16.79 8.48 13.88
CA THR A 72 16.76 9.92 14.16
C THR A 72 15.68 10.30 15.17
N PHE A 73 14.49 9.70 15.07
CA PHE A 73 13.31 10.09 15.85
C PHE A 73 12.92 9.09 16.95
N GLY A 74 13.35 7.83 16.85
CA GLY A 74 13.04 6.76 17.80
C GLY A 74 11.54 6.54 17.95
N ASP A 75 11.09 6.33 19.19
CA ASP A 75 9.67 6.10 19.53
C ASP A 75 8.73 7.27 19.20
N LYS A 76 9.26 8.46 18.85
CA LYS A 76 8.45 9.64 18.53
C LYS A 76 8.13 9.77 17.03
N THR A 77 8.51 8.78 16.21
CA THR A 77 8.31 8.82 14.76
C THR A 77 6.83 8.82 14.40
N GLN A 78 6.33 9.91 13.83
CA GLN A 78 4.99 9.96 13.24
C GLN A 78 4.88 9.23 11.89
N GLY A 79 3.67 8.82 11.49
CA GLY A 79 3.40 8.14 10.22
C GLY A 79 3.88 8.90 8.98
N ASN A 80 3.89 10.24 9.04
CA ASN A 80 4.66 11.06 8.11
C ASN A 80 5.92 11.59 8.79
N VAL A 81 7.09 11.07 8.38
CA VAL A 81 8.37 11.48 8.96
C VAL A 81 8.62 12.98 8.84
N LEU A 82 8.12 13.63 7.78
CA LEU A 82 8.29 15.07 7.56
C LEU A 82 7.58 15.93 8.62
N ASN A 83 6.56 15.41 9.32
CA ASN A 83 5.87 16.12 10.39
C ASN A 83 6.70 16.20 11.69
N ASN A 84 7.73 15.36 11.83
CA ASN A 84 8.64 15.40 12.98
C ASN A 84 9.63 16.58 12.94
N PHE A 85 9.75 17.25 11.79
CA PHE A 85 10.61 18.39 11.60
C PHE A 85 9.87 19.72 11.79
N PRO A 86 10.52 20.75 12.37
CA PRO A 86 9.90 22.05 12.59
C PRO A 86 9.54 22.74 11.27
N THR A 87 8.45 23.50 11.27
CA THR A 87 7.94 24.26 10.12
C THR A 87 8.84 25.40 9.65
N ASN A 88 9.76 25.87 10.49
CA ASN A 88 10.69 26.94 10.14
C ASN A 88 11.91 26.48 9.31
N ASN A 89 12.05 25.18 9.03
CA ASN A 89 13.21 24.67 8.29
C ASN A 89 12.94 24.70 6.77
N VAL A 90 13.67 25.55 6.04
CA VAL A 90 13.52 25.73 4.59
C VAL A 90 13.77 24.44 3.81
N VAL A 91 14.78 23.65 4.18
CA VAL A 91 15.12 22.39 3.47
C VAL A 91 13.99 21.38 3.60
N VAL A 92 13.41 21.27 4.79
CA VAL A 92 12.27 20.38 5.06
C VAL A 92 11.02 20.86 4.30
N ASN A 93 10.79 22.16 4.23
CA ASN A 93 9.66 22.71 3.47
C ASN A 93 9.83 22.46 1.96
N ILE A 94 11.04 22.56 1.42
CA ILE A 94 11.33 22.15 0.03
C ILE A 94 10.99 20.66 -0.15
N ALA A 95 11.41 19.79 0.77
CA ALA A 95 11.09 18.37 0.71
C ALA A 95 9.56 18.10 0.77
N ARG A 96 8.82 18.85 1.59
CA ARG A 96 7.35 18.79 1.66
C ARG A 96 6.70 19.20 0.34
N VAL A 97 7.19 20.25 -0.30
CA VAL A 97 6.70 20.69 -1.62
C VAL A 97 6.99 19.63 -2.68
N CYS A 98 8.21 19.09 -2.74
CA CYS A 98 8.57 18.01 -3.67
C CYS A 98 7.71 16.76 -3.46
N PHE A 99 7.48 16.37 -2.19
CA PHE A 99 6.60 15.26 -1.85
C PHE A 99 5.15 15.52 -2.30
N GLY A 100 4.62 16.73 -2.07
CA GLY A 100 3.30 17.13 -2.53
C GLY A 100 3.17 17.12 -4.06
N LEU A 101 4.16 17.65 -4.78
CA LEU A 101 4.19 17.63 -6.25
C LEU A 101 4.24 16.19 -6.79
N ASN A 102 5.03 15.31 -6.17
CA ASN A 102 5.05 13.90 -6.51
C ASN A 102 3.66 13.27 -6.32
N MET A 103 3.00 13.49 -5.18
CA MET A 103 1.64 13.01 -4.93
C MET A 103 0.62 13.55 -5.93
N LEU A 104 0.68 14.85 -6.28
CA LEU A 104 -0.16 15.44 -7.32
C LEU A 104 0.03 14.77 -8.68
N SER A 105 1.24 14.34 -9.02
CA SER A 105 1.52 13.62 -10.27
C SER A 105 1.10 12.14 -10.22
N THR A 106 1.07 11.52 -9.05
CA THR A 106 0.65 10.12 -8.86
C THR A 106 -0.87 9.97 -8.92
N LEU A 107 -1.64 10.95 -8.40
CA LEU A 107 -3.10 10.88 -8.35
C LEU A 107 -3.77 10.62 -9.71
N PRO A 108 -3.41 11.31 -10.82
CA PRO A 108 -3.99 11.03 -12.14
C PRO A 108 -3.71 9.62 -12.65
N LEU A 109 -2.51 9.10 -12.38
CA LEU A 109 -2.10 7.75 -12.82
C LEU A 109 -2.90 6.68 -12.08
N GLU A 110 -3.04 6.80 -10.76
CA GLU A 110 -3.82 5.85 -9.95
C GLU A 110 -5.32 5.95 -10.27
N ALA A 111 -5.85 7.17 -10.46
CA ALA A 111 -7.24 7.36 -10.88
C ALA A 111 -7.52 6.74 -12.26
N PHE A 112 -6.56 6.80 -13.18
CA PHE A 112 -6.63 6.13 -14.48
C PHE A 112 -6.77 4.61 -14.32
N VAL A 113 -5.91 3.99 -13.51
CA VAL A 113 -5.91 2.53 -13.27
C VAL A 113 -7.21 2.09 -12.60
N CYS A 114 -7.64 2.80 -11.55
CA CYS A 114 -8.90 2.50 -10.85
C CYS A 114 -10.09 2.58 -11.81
N ARG A 115 -10.15 3.61 -12.65
CA ARG A 115 -11.21 3.76 -13.65
C ARG A 115 -11.19 2.64 -14.68
N GLU A 116 -10.02 2.27 -15.19
CA GLU A 116 -9.89 1.16 -16.13
C GLU A 116 -10.39 -0.16 -15.53
N VAL A 117 -10.08 -0.43 -14.26
CA VAL A 117 -10.61 -1.60 -13.54
C VAL A 117 -12.13 -1.53 -13.39
N MET A 118 -12.69 -0.36 -13.03
CA MET A 118 -14.14 -0.19 -12.89
C MET A 118 -14.88 -0.35 -14.22
N GLU A 119 -14.39 0.25 -15.29
CA GLU A 119 -14.97 0.11 -16.64
C GLU A 119 -14.97 -1.35 -17.10
N ASN A 120 -13.83 -2.05 -16.96
CA ASN A 120 -13.73 -3.47 -17.34
C ASN A 120 -14.65 -4.37 -16.49
N PHE A 121 -14.89 -4.03 -15.22
CA PHE A 121 -15.74 -4.83 -14.33
C PHE A 121 -17.24 -4.59 -14.56
N TYR A 122 -17.67 -3.33 -14.68
CA TYR A 122 -19.09 -2.97 -14.78
C TYR A 122 -19.60 -2.92 -16.23
N PHE A 123 -18.78 -2.52 -17.20
CA PHE A 123 -19.17 -2.29 -18.59
C PHE A 123 -18.19 -2.95 -19.58
N PRO A 124 -18.03 -4.28 -19.52
CA PRO A 124 -17.06 -4.98 -20.35
C PRO A 124 -17.38 -4.81 -21.85
N GLY A 125 -16.47 -4.18 -22.59
CA GLY A 125 -16.54 -4.05 -24.05
C GLY A 125 -17.51 -2.98 -24.57
N GLU A 126 -18.05 -2.12 -23.70
CA GLU A 126 -18.80 -0.96 -24.16
C GLU A 126 -17.89 0.16 -24.69
N ALA A 127 -18.42 0.97 -25.59
CA ALA A 127 -17.70 2.12 -26.13
C ALA A 127 -17.51 3.21 -25.06
N TRP A 128 -16.50 4.05 -25.27
CA TRP A 128 -16.19 5.15 -24.35
C TRP A 128 -17.37 6.12 -24.20
N ASP A 129 -17.77 6.39 -22.96
CA ASP A 129 -18.80 7.36 -22.59
C ASP A 129 -18.21 8.42 -21.65
N ALA A 130 -18.32 9.69 -22.05
CA ALA A 130 -17.83 10.84 -21.29
C ALA A 130 -18.52 10.97 -19.92
N THR A 131 -19.80 10.59 -19.82
CA THR A 131 -20.57 10.74 -18.58
C THR A 131 -20.04 9.78 -17.52
N ARG A 132 -19.84 8.51 -17.88
CA ARG A 132 -19.27 7.48 -17.00
C ARG A 132 -17.87 7.87 -16.54
N HIS A 133 -17.06 8.37 -17.48
CA HIS A 133 -15.72 8.84 -17.21
C HIS A 133 -15.67 9.93 -16.12
N ILE A 134 -16.53 10.95 -16.23
CA ILE A 134 -16.62 12.03 -15.25
C ILE A 134 -17.16 11.50 -13.91
N VAL A 135 -18.17 10.64 -13.92
CA VAL A 135 -18.75 10.05 -12.70
C VAL A 135 -17.71 9.23 -11.93
N PHE A 136 -16.99 8.32 -12.58
CA PHE A 136 -15.97 7.51 -11.90
C PHE A 136 -14.81 8.36 -11.39
N THR A 137 -14.32 9.29 -12.21
CA THR A 137 -13.20 10.15 -11.80
C THR A 137 -13.59 11.06 -10.63
N SER A 138 -14.78 11.66 -10.67
CA SER A 138 -15.28 12.50 -9.56
C SER A 138 -15.52 11.69 -8.29
N ALA A 139 -16.09 10.49 -8.39
CA ALA A 139 -16.28 9.61 -7.23
C ALA A 139 -14.96 9.21 -6.57
N LEU A 140 -13.93 8.87 -7.36
CA LEU A 140 -12.59 8.55 -6.85
C LEU A 140 -11.94 9.73 -6.14
N VAL A 141 -11.98 10.92 -6.75
CA VAL A 141 -11.36 12.14 -6.19
C VAL A 141 -12.08 12.61 -4.94
N VAL A 142 -13.43 12.66 -4.96
CA VAL A 142 -14.23 13.04 -3.80
C VAL A 142 -14.09 12.02 -2.67
N GLY A 143 -14.03 10.73 -2.98
CA GLY A 143 -13.77 9.68 -2.00
C GLY A 143 -12.41 9.83 -1.33
N ALA A 144 -11.34 10.07 -2.11
CA ALA A 144 -10.01 10.32 -1.59
C ALA A 144 -9.96 11.59 -0.72
N MET A 145 -10.64 12.66 -1.14
CA MET A 145 -10.77 13.88 -0.35
C MET A 145 -11.53 13.64 0.95
N GLY A 146 -12.63 12.90 0.91
CA GLY A 146 -13.40 12.52 2.11
C GLY A 146 -12.56 11.75 3.11
N MET A 147 -11.82 10.74 2.65
CA MET A 147 -10.86 10.01 3.48
C MET A 147 -9.81 10.94 4.08
N SER A 148 -9.24 11.86 3.29
CA SER A 148 -8.25 12.83 3.78
C SER A 148 -8.79 13.78 4.85
N LEU A 149 -10.09 14.08 4.84
CA LEU A 149 -10.70 14.96 5.84
C LEU A 149 -11.07 14.22 7.13
N MET A 150 -11.26 12.89 7.05
CA MET A 150 -11.66 12.05 8.19
C MET A 150 -10.48 11.48 8.97
N THR A 151 -9.28 11.40 8.38
CA THR A 151 -8.11 10.80 9.02
C THR A 151 -6.97 11.79 9.18
N CYS A 152 -6.40 11.87 10.39
CA CYS A 152 -5.19 12.67 10.64
C CYS A 152 -3.92 11.80 10.75
N ASP A 153 -4.05 10.47 10.83
CA ASP A 153 -2.90 9.55 10.92
C ASP A 153 -2.78 8.68 9.66
N LEU A 154 -1.81 9.05 8.82
CA LEU A 154 -1.49 8.32 7.59
C LEU A 154 -1.00 6.89 7.88
N GLY A 155 -0.37 6.65 9.03
CA GLY A 155 0.13 5.32 9.40
C GLY A 155 -1.00 4.31 9.55
N VAL A 156 -2.10 4.70 10.22
CA VAL A 156 -3.28 3.84 10.41
C VAL A 156 -3.98 3.56 9.08
N VAL A 157 -4.03 4.53 8.17
CA VAL A 157 -4.63 4.34 6.84
C VAL A 157 -3.82 3.35 6.02
N PHE A 158 -2.50 3.52 5.95
CA PHE A 158 -1.62 2.60 5.22
C PHE A 158 -1.62 1.19 5.81
N GLU A 159 -1.69 1.08 7.14
CA GLU A 159 -1.86 -0.19 7.83
C GLU A 159 -3.15 -0.89 7.40
N LEU A 160 -4.29 -0.20 7.47
CA LEU A 160 -5.60 -0.77 7.16
C LEU A 160 -5.73 -1.15 5.69
N VAL A 161 -5.38 -0.22 4.80
CA VAL A 161 -5.43 -0.44 3.35
C VAL A 161 -4.47 -1.53 2.95
N GLY A 162 -3.24 -1.53 3.48
CA GLY A 162 -2.24 -2.57 3.24
C GLY A 162 -2.69 -3.94 3.70
N ALA A 163 -3.13 -4.05 4.95
CA ALA A 163 -3.57 -5.32 5.50
C ALA A 163 -4.81 -5.89 4.80
N THR A 164 -5.70 -5.05 4.29
CA THR A 164 -6.90 -5.53 3.56
C THR A 164 -6.60 -5.84 2.10
N SER A 165 -6.13 -4.83 1.34
CA SER A 165 -5.91 -4.95 -0.10
C SER A 165 -4.72 -5.86 -0.43
N ALA A 166 -3.58 -5.71 0.25
CA ALA A 166 -2.39 -6.51 -0.06
C ALA A 166 -2.56 -7.97 0.40
N SER A 167 -3.22 -8.22 1.54
CA SER A 167 -3.52 -9.60 1.94
C SER A 167 -4.42 -10.30 0.94
N ALA A 168 -5.46 -9.62 0.45
CA ALA A 168 -6.33 -10.18 -0.58
C ALA A 168 -5.59 -10.42 -1.90
N LEU A 169 -4.89 -9.41 -2.42
CA LEU A 169 -4.35 -9.42 -3.79
C LEU A 169 -2.96 -10.04 -3.92
N ALA A 170 -2.14 -10.03 -2.87
CA ALA A 170 -0.78 -10.58 -2.90
C ALA A 170 -0.66 -11.93 -2.18
N TYR A 171 -1.32 -12.12 -1.02
CA TYR A 171 -1.17 -13.33 -0.22
C TYR A 171 -2.27 -14.39 -0.46
N ILE A 172 -3.49 -13.97 -0.79
CA ILE A 172 -4.62 -14.89 -0.93
C ILE A 172 -4.87 -15.23 -2.41
N LEU A 173 -5.10 -14.23 -3.26
CA LEU A 173 -5.56 -14.45 -4.63
C LEU A 173 -4.57 -15.22 -5.52
N PRO A 174 -3.27 -14.86 -5.61
CA PRO A 174 -2.34 -15.57 -6.50
C PRO A 174 -2.10 -17.04 -6.09
N PRO A 175 -1.88 -17.37 -4.81
CA PRO A 175 -1.78 -18.76 -4.37
C PRO A 175 -3.06 -19.58 -4.59
N LEU A 176 -4.25 -18.99 -4.41
CA LEU A 176 -5.51 -19.68 -4.71
C LEU A 176 -5.65 -19.98 -6.21
N CYS A 177 -5.32 -19.01 -7.07
CA CYS A 177 -5.27 -19.23 -8.51
C CYS A 177 -4.26 -20.32 -8.88
N PHE A 178 -3.06 -20.31 -8.28
CA PHE A 178 -2.06 -21.37 -8.46
C PHE A 178 -2.60 -22.75 -8.06
N LEU A 179 -3.24 -22.87 -6.91
CA LEU A 179 -3.82 -24.14 -6.45
C LEU A 179 -4.95 -24.65 -7.35
N LYS A 180 -5.76 -23.74 -7.92
CA LYS A 180 -6.85 -24.09 -8.84
C LYS A 180 -6.37 -24.46 -10.24
N LEU A 181 -5.37 -23.74 -10.76
CA LEU A 181 -4.86 -23.93 -12.13
C LEU A 181 -3.78 -25.02 -12.20
N SER A 182 -3.11 -25.33 -11.10
CA SER A 182 -2.05 -26.35 -11.04
C SER A 182 -2.61 -27.77 -11.06
N THR A 183 -2.89 -28.24 -12.28
CA THR A 183 -3.35 -29.61 -12.58
C THR A 183 -2.26 -30.63 -12.26
N LYS A 184 -2.44 -31.38 -11.16
CA LYS A 184 -1.74 -32.61 -10.69
C LYS A 184 -0.19 -32.71 -10.71
N ARG A 185 0.55 -31.79 -11.35
CA ARG A 185 2.01 -31.89 -11.55
C ARG A 185 2.85 -31.05 -10.57
N SER A 186 2.23 -30.18 -9.79
CA SER A 186 2.93 -29.40 -8.75
C SER A 186 3.25 -30.27 -7.54
N GLY A 187 4.48 -30.13 -7.04
CA GLY A 187 4.99 -30.91 -5.92
C GLY A 187 4.21 -30.64 -4.63
N ARG A 188 4.20 -31.63 -3.72
CA ARG A 188 3.56 -31.50 -2.40
C ARG A 188 4.04 -30.25 -1.65
N THR A 189 5.32 -29.90 -1.79
CA THR A 189 5.94 -28.72 -1.16
C THR A 189 5.36 -27.41 -1.68
N GLU A 190 5.20 -27.22 -3.00
CA GLU A 190 4.67 -25.98 -3.59
C GLU A 190 3.22 -25.73 -3.16
N ARG A 191 2.41 -26.80 -3.08
CA ARG A 191 1.03 -26.72 -2.59
C ARG A 191 0.96 -26.36 -1.11
N ILE A 192 1.84 -26.92 -0.28
CA ILE A 192 1.94 -26.56 1.14
C ILE A 192 2.36 -25.09 1.26
N CYS A 193 3.36 -24.63 0.53
CA CYS A 193 3.79 -23.23 0.53
C CYS A 193 2.65 -22.28 0.13
N ALA A 194 1.89 -22.62 -0.91
CA ALA A 194 0.72 -21.84 -1.32
C ALA A 194 -0.36 -21.79 -0.22
N MET A 195 -0.68 -22.93 0.40
CA MET A 195 -1.64 -22.99 1.51
C MET A 195 -1.19 -22.20 2.74
N VAL A 196 0.10 -22.26 3.08
CA VAL A 196 0.69 -21.47 4.18
C VAL A 196 0.59 -19.97 3.88
N CYS A 197 0.86 -19.56 2.63
CA CYS A 197 0.73 -18.16 2.21
C CYS A 197 -0.71 -17.65 2.34
N VAL A 198 -1.70 -18.44 1.91
CA VAL A 198 -3.12 -18.12 2.09
C VAL A 198 -3.47 -18.03 3.57
N GLY A 199 -3.03 -19.00 4.38
CA GLY A 199 -3.26 -19.00 5.82
C GLY A 199 -2.69 -17.75 6.50
N PHE A 200 -1.46 -17.37 6.13
CA PHE A 200 -0.83 -16.13 6.60
C PHE A 200 -1.64 -14.90 6.19
N GLY A 201 -2.05 -14.79 4.93
CA GLY A 201 -2.88 -13.68 4.44
C GLY A 201 -4.21 -13.57 5.20
N CYS A 202 -4.88 -14.69 5.45
CA CYS A 202 -6.12 -14.73 6.25
C CYS A 202 -5.88 -14.30 7.70
N CYS A 203 -4.78 -14.71 8.32
CA CYS A 203 -4.43 -14.30 9.67
C CYS A 203 -4.17 -12.79 9.75
N VAL A 204 -3.38 -12.23 8.82
CA VAL A 204 -3.09 -10.79 8.77
C VAL A 204 -4.39 -10.00 8.58
N LEU A 205 -5.23 -10.40 7.60
CA LEU A 205 -6.52 -9.77 7.35
C LEU A 205 -7.43 -9.80 8.59
N GLY A 206 -7.51 -10.96 9.28
CA GLY A 206 -8.31 -11.13 10.48
C GLY A 206 -7.83 -10.26 11.64
N VAL A 207 -6.52 -10.25 11.92
CA VAL A 207 -5.94 -9.42 12.98
C VAL A 207 -6.17 -7.93 12.69
N SER A 208 -5.96 -7.48 11.46
CA SER A 208 -6.15 -6.06 11.11
C SER A 208 -7.61 -5.63 11.14
N LEU A 209 -8.55 -6.50 10.74
CA LEU A 209 -9.98 -6.24 10.92
C LEU A 209 -10.36 -6.13 12.39
N VAL A 210 -9.87 -7.04 13.24
CA VAL A 210 -10.11 -6.99 14.69
C VAL A 210 -9.53 -5.72 15.29
N GLN A 211 -8.33 -5.29 14.88
CA GLN A 211 -7.73 -4.05 15.36
C GLN A 211 -8.50 -2.81 14.89
N ALA A 212 -8.95 -2.78 13.63
CA ALA A 212 -9.76 -1.69 13.10
C ALA A 212 -11.11 -1.57 13.83
N VAL A 213 -11.80 -2.69 14.04
CA VAL A 213 -13.07 -2.74 14.79
C VAL A 213 -12.85 -2.39 16.26
N SER A 214 -11.77 -2.87 16.88
CA SER A 214 -11.45 -2.52 18.28
C SER A 214 -11.14 -1.03 18.45
N LYS A 215 -10.47 -0.40 17.46
CA LYS A 215 -10.25 1.05 17.43
C LYS A 215 -11.57 1.83 17.24
N MET A 216 -12.53 1.31 16.47
CA MET A 216 -13.85 1.94 16.30
C MET A 216 -14.77 1.74 17.52
N MET A 217 -14.69 0.61 18.22
CA MET A 217 -15.52 0.30 19.39
C MET A 217 -15.05 0.98 20.67
N ARG A 218 -13.74 1.23 20.78
CA ARG A 218 -13.19 2.10 21.82
C ARG A 218 -13.35 3.53 21.33
N ASP A 219 -14.47 4.14 21.67
CA ASP A 219 -14.85 5.52 21.34
C ASP A 219 -13.80 6.54 21.82
N GLU A 220 -12.70 6.68 21.09
CA GLU A 220 -11.88 7.90 21.07
C GLU A 220 -12.32 8.81 19.91
N GLY A 221 -13.63 8.86 19.67
CA GLY A 221 -14.31 9.70 18.68
C GLY A 221 -14.43 11.17 19.10
N GLY A 222 -13.39 11.74 19.71
CA GLY A 222 -13.24 13.19 19.67
C GLY A 222 -12.80 13.57 18.26
N PRO A 223 -13.39 14.59 17.60
CA PRO A 223 -12.89 15.05 16.31
C PRO A 223 -11.47 15.58 16.55
N THR A 224 -10.46 14.77 16.26
CA THR A 224 -9.11 15.28 16.02
C THR A 224 -9.23 16.17 14.80
N THR A 225 -9.44 17.46 15.03
CA THR A 225 -9.33 18.48 14.00
C THR A 225 -7.90 18.42 13.47
N CYS A 226 -7.74 17.99 12.22
CA CYS A 226 -6.46 18.07 11.55
C CYS A 226 -6.13 19.56 11.38
N GLY A 227 -5.20 20.06 12.20
CA GLY A 227 -4.68 21.44 12.14
C GLY A 227 -3.35 21.50 11.42
#